data_AF-A0A6A4VRU4-F1
#
_entry.id   AF-A0A6A4VRU4-F1
#
_cell.length_a   1.000
_cell.length_b   1.000
_cell.length_c   1.000
_cell.angle_alpha   90.00
_cell.angle_beta   90.00
_cell.angle_gamma   90.00
#
_symmetry.space_group_name_H-M   'P 1'
#
loop_
_entity.id
_entity.type
_entity.pdbx_description
1 polymer ?
#
loop_
_entity_poly.entity_id
_entity_poly.type
_entity_poly.pdbx_seq_one_letter_code
_entity_poly.pdbx_strand_id
1 'polypeptide(L)'
;MMLLPCIRVGVKVTGKSEDGPALQDALKERTGQSTVPNVFVNGEHVGGCDDTLQAHSSGKLASLLNGGGGDAQYDYDVVVVGGGSGGLACSKEAAVQGARVAVCDFVKPSPQGTTWGLGGTCVNVGCIPKKLMHQAALLGEAAEDAQKFGWSINTPTHDWEKLVTAVQSHIGSLNWGYRVQLREKRVTYLNAYAQFVDEHTLKVRNH
;
A
#
# COMPACT_ATOMS: atom_id res chain seq x y z
N MET A 1 -29.60 -4.58 5.70
CA MET A 1 -28.85 -3.46 6.30
C MET A 1 -27.85 -2.97 5.26
N MET A 2 -28.24 -1.96 4.46
CA MET A 2 -27.38 -1.40 3.40
C MET A 2 -26.27 -0.60 4.05
N LEU A 3 -25.02 -1.07 3.94
CA LEU A 3 -23.85 -0.25 4.23
C LEU A 3 -23.80 0.85 3.16
N LEU A 4 -24.05 2.09 3.58
CA LEU A 4 -23.81 3.26 2.72
C LEU A 4 -22.34 3.20 2.23
N PRO A 5 -22.08 3.31 0.92
CA PRO A 5 -20.72 3.36 0.40
C PRO A 5 -20.06 4.60 1.00
N CYS A 6 -19.07 4.36 1.86
CA CYS A 6 -18.29 5.39 2.51
C CYS A 6 -17.47 6.13 1.44
N ILE A 7 -18.00 7.28 1.04
CA ILE A 7 -17.49 8.24 0.05
C ILE A 7 -16.00 8.55 0.30
N ARG A 8 -15.17 8.44 -0.75
CA ARG A 8 -13.71 8.65 -0.73
C ARG A 8 -13.39 10.13 -0.92
N VAL A 9 -13.06 10.87 0.14
CA VAL A 9 -12.62 12.28 0.00
C VAL A 9 -11.24 12.44 0.63
N GLY A 10 -10.23 12.64 -0.21
CA GLY A 10 -8.93 13.14 0.21
C GLY A 10 -8.99 14.66 0.34
N VAL A 11 -8.69 15.21 1.52
CA VAL A 11 -8.65 16.66 1.76
C VAL A 11 -7.19 17.10 1.86
N LYS A 12 -6.72 17.93 0.92
CA LYS A 12 -5.38 18.52 0.97
C LYS A 12 -5.49 19.98 1.41
N VAL A 13 -4.91 20.30 2.57
CA VAL A 13 -4.92 21.66 3.14
C VAL A 13 -3.66 22.40 2.71
N THR A 14 -3.83 23.47 1.93
CA THR A 14 -2.73 24.23 1.29
C THR A 14 -2.08 25.28 2.21
N GLY A 15 -2.70 25.64 3.34
CA GLY A 15 -2.26 26.75 4.20
C GLY A 15 -1.04 26.50 5.09
N LYS A 16 -0.31 25.38 4.94
CA LYS A 16 0.84 25.03 5.79
C LYS A 16 2.19 24.99 5.06
N SER A 17 2.23 25.28 3.76
CA SER A 17 3.48 25.33 2.99
C SER A 17 3.91 26.77 2.73
N GLU A 18 5.22 27.00 2.58
CA GLU A 18 5.79 28.29 2.19
C GLU A 18 5.20 28.82 0.88
N ASP A 19 4.82 27.90 -0.03
CA ASP A 19 4.21 28.22 -1.33
C ASP A 19 2.69 28.52 -1.30
N GLY A 20 2.10 28.67 -0.11
CA GLY A 20 0.65 28.83 0.08
C GLY A 20 0.01 29.93 -0.81
N PRO A 21 0.56 31.16 -0.86
CA PRO A 21 0.04 32.24 -1.70
C PRO A 21 0.07 31.91 -3.20
N ALA A 22 1.19 31.37 -3.70
CA ALA A 22 1.33 31.00 -5.11
C ALA A 22 0.32 29.90 -5.51
N LEU A 23 0.05 28.95 -4.61
CA LEU A 23 -0.98 27.93 -4.82
C LEU A 23 -2.39 28.52 -4.87
N GLN A 24 -2.71 29.52 -4.05
CA GLN A 24 -4.03 30.20 -4.10
C GLN A 24 -4.20 30.99 -5.40
N ASP A 25 -3.16 31.67 -5.88
CA ASP A 25 -3.20 32.40 -7.15
C ASP A 25 -3.41 31.44 -8.33
N ALA A 26 -2.68 30.33 -8.36
CA ALA A 26 -2.85 29.30 -9.39
C ALA A 26 -4.25 28.65 -9.33
N LEU A 27 -4.80 28.41 -8.13
CA LEU A 27 -6.16 27.90 -7.97
C LEU A 27 -7.18 28.92 -8.50
N LYS A 28 -7.03 30.19 -8.16
CA LYS A 28 -7.91 31.27 -8.65
C LYS A 28 -7.85 31.39 -10.17
N GLU A 29 -6.67 31.27 -10.78
CA GLU A 29 -6.53 31.26 -12.25
C GLU A 29 -7.29 30.08 -12.87
N ARG A 30 -7.21 28.90 -12.25
CA ARG A 30 -7.82 27.68 -12.76
C ARG A 30 -9.33 27.58 -12.52
N THR A 31 -9.83 28.08 -11.39
CA THR A 31 -11.24 27.89 -10.98
C THR A 31 -12.07 29.17 -10.99
N GLY A 32 -11.42 30.33 -11.07
CA GLY A 32 -12.05 31.63 -10.83
C GLY A 32 -12.33 31.93 -9.35
N GLN A 33 -12.11 30.98 -8.42
CA GLN A 33 -12.47 31.12 -7.02
C GLN A 33 -11.26 31.58 -6.18
N SER A 34 -11.41 32.69 -5.47
CA SER A 34 -10.39 33.23 -4.56
C SER A 34 -10.47 32.69 -3.13
N THR A 35 -11.59 32.07 -2.76
CA THR A 35 -11.85 31.57 -1.39
C THR A 35 -11.52 30.09 -1.25
N VAL A 36 -11.25 29.65 -0.02
CA VAL A 36 -11.11 28.23 0.33
C VAL A 36 -12.37 27.73 1.06
N PRO A 37 -12.72 26.43 0.96
CA PRO A 37 -12.03 25.38 0.20
C PRO A 37 -12.33 25.47 -1.31
N ASN A 38 -11.39 25.02 -2.16
CA ASN A 38 -11.69 24.60 -3.54
C ASN A 38 -11.75 23.07 -3.54
N VAL A 39 -12.89 22.48 -3.90
CA VAL A 39 -13.09 21.03 -3.90
C VAL A 39 -13.03 20.49 -5.33
N PHE A 40 -12.24 19.44 -5.53
CA PHE A 40 -12.12 18.77 -6.83
C PHE A 40 -12.38 17.27 -6.68
N VAL A 41 -13.02 16.67 -7.69
CA VAL A 41 -13.21 15.22 -7.80
C VAL A 41 -12.85 14.82 -9.23
N ASN A 42 -11.88 13.92 -9.40
CA ASN A 42 -11.42 13.44 -10.72
C ASN A 42 -11.09 14.57 -11.71
N GLY A 43 -10.51 15.68 -11.20
CA GLY A 43 -10.18 16.86 -12.00
C GLY A 43 -11.34 17.85 -12.23
N GLU A 44 -12.59 17.47 -11.99
CA GLU A 44 -13.74 18.37 -12.01
C GLU A 44 -13.74 19.27 -10.77
N HIS A 45 -13.87 20.58 -10.97
CA HIS A 45 -14.03 21.54 -9.89
C HIS A 45 -15.49 21.54 -9.41
N VAL A 46 -15.70 21.12 -8.15
CA VAL A 46 -17.02 21.09 -7.52
C VAL A 46 -17.41 22.47 -6.99
N GLY A 47 -16.45 23.25 -6.46
CA GLY A 47 -16.68 24.58 -5.92
C GLY A 47 -16.25 24.75 -4.46
N GLY A 48 -16.90 25.70 -3.78
CA GLY A 48 -16.70 26.04 -2.38
C GLY A 48 -17.42 25.12 -1.40
N CYS A 49 -17.54 25.57 -0.14
CA CYS A 49 -18.29 24.85 0.90
C CYS A 49 -19.76 24.64 0.50
N ASP A 50 -20.44 25.72 0.09
CA ASP A 50 -21.86 25.70 -0.23
C ASP A 50 -22.15 24.84 -1.47
N ASP A 51 -21.34 24.97 -2.51
CA ASP A 51 -21.45 24.14 -3.72
C ASP A 51 -21.26 22.65 -3.42
N THR A 52 -20.32 22.33 -2.52
CA THR A 52 -20.06 20.95 -2.10
C THR A 52 -21.24 20.39 -1.30
N LEU A 53 -21.84 21.17 -0.40
CA LEU A 53 -23.03 20.77 0.35
C LEU A 53 -24.24 20.57 -0.58
N GLN A 54 -24.41 21.42 -1.59
CA GLN A 54 -25.45 21.28 -2.60
C GLN A 54 -25.20 20.05 -3.50
N ALA A 55 -23.96 19.80 -3.90
CA ALA A 55 -23.59 18.60 -4.64
C ALA A 55 -23.83 17.33 -3.83
N HIS A 56 -23.63 17.37 -2.51
CA HIS A 56 -23.95 16.27 -1.60
C HIS A 56 -25.46 16.02 -1.52
N SER A 57 -26.26 17.06 -1.25
CA SER A 57 -27.72 16.93 -1.08
C SER A 57 -28.44 16.52 -2.36
N SER A 58 -27.94 16.94 -3.53
CA SER A 58 -28.45 16.54 -4.84
C SER A 58 -28.01 15.14 -5.29
N GLY A 59 -27.08 14.50 -4.58
CA GLY A 59 -26.49 13.22 -4.98
C GLY A 59 -25.42 13.32 -6.09
N LYS A 60 -25.20 14.51 -6.67
CA LYS A 60 -24.16 14.75 -7.69
C LYS A 60 -22.79 14.32 -7.17
N LEU A 61 -22.44 14.69 -5.94
CA LEU A 61 -21.14 14.37 -5.35
C LEU A 61 -20.92 12.86 -5.25
N ALA A 62 -21.93 12.10 -4.83
CA ALA A 62 -21.85 10.65 -4.78
C ALA A 62 -21.66 10.02 -6.18
N SER A 63 -22.29 10.59 -7.21
CA SER A 63 -22.08 10.18 -8.60
C SER A 63 -20.63 10.42 -9.03
N LEU A 64 -20.09 11.62 -8.82
CA LEU A 64 -18.71 11.98 -9.19
C LEU A 64 -17.68 11.04 -8.55
N LEU A 65 -17.87 10.75 -7.26
CA LEU A 65 -16.97 9.88 -6.49
C LEU A 65 -17.02 8.40 -6.90
N ASN A 66 -18.10 7.98 -7.55
CA ASN A 66 -18.26 6.63 -8.08
C ASN A 66 -17.94 6.54 -9.59
N GLY A 67 -17.35 7.60 -10.18
CA GLY A 67 -16.92 7.60 -11.58
C GLY A 67 -17.88 8.29 -12.56
N GLY A 68 -18.79 9.14 -12.08
CA GLY A 68 -19.76 9.88 -12.91
C GLY A 68 -19.26 11.19 -13.53
N GLY A 69 -17.96 11.49 -13.50
CA GLY A 69 -17.33 12.63 -14.18
C GLY A 69 -16.55 12.17 -15.40
N GLY A 70 -16.62 12.91 -16.51
CA GLY A 70 -16.31 12.47 -17.88
C GLY A 70 -14.89 11.94 -18.20
N ASP A 71 -14.87 11.20 -19.32
CA ASP A 71 -13.81 10.52 -20.07
C ASP A 71 -13.07 9.33 -19.41
N ALA A 72 -13.51 8.14 -19.86
CA ALA A 72 -13.06 6.78 -19.55
C ALA A 72 -13.23 6.31 -18.09
N GLN A 73 -14.31 5.56 -17.85
CA GLN A 73 -14.57 4.91 -16.57
C GLN A 73 -13.61 3.73 -16.37
N TYR A 74 -12.48 3.97 -15.72
CA TYR A 74 -11.58 2.90 -15.28
C TYR A 74 -12.07 2.27 -13.97
N ASP A 75 -11.81 0.97 -13.81
CA ASP A 75 -12.14 0.21 -12.60
C ASP A 75 -11.41 0.75 -11.36
N TYR A 76 -10.18 1.24 -11.57
CA TYR A 76 -9.27 1.74 -10.54
C TYR A 76 -8.60 3.04 -11.00
N ASP A 77 -8.30 3.92 -10.04
CA ASP A 77 -7.52 5.14 -10.29
C ASP A 77 -6.02 4.81 -10.32
N VAL A 78 -5.59 3.78 -9.59
CA VAL A 78 -4.21 3.28 -9.57
C VAL A 78 -4.20 1.76 -9.54
N VAL A 79 -3.47 1.13 -10.45
CA VAL A 79 -3.12 -0.30 -10.33
C VAL A 79 -1.62 -0.44 -10.13
N VAL A 80 -1.24 -1.10 -9.05
CA VAL A 80 0.15 -1.41 -8.72
C VAL A 80 0.46 -2.84 -9.11
N VAL A 81 1.44 -3.03 -10.00
CA VAL A 81 1.94 -4.35 -10.41
C VAL A 81 3.16 -4.71 -9.56
N GLY A 82 2.98 -5.61 -8.60
CA GLY A 82 3.98 -6.10 -7.66
C GLY A 82 3.65 -5.74 -6.21
N GLY A 83 3.48 -6.76 -5.36
CA GLY A 83 3.19 -6.64 -3.92
C GLY A 83 4.43 -6.64 -3.02
N GLY A 84 5.53 -6.05 -3.49
CA GLY A 84 6.76 -5.85 -2.73
C GLY A 84 6.77 -4.57 -1.89
N SER A 85 7.91 -4.25 -1.27
CA SER A 85 8.07 -3.08 -0.40
C SER A 85 7.61 -1.77 -1.06
N GLY A 86 8.03 -1.51 -2.30
CA GLY A 86 7.63 -0.29 -3.04
C GLY A 86 6.15 -0.29 -3.42
N GLY A 87 5.65 -1.41 -3.95
CA GLY A 87 4.26 -1.52 -4.38
C GLY A 87 3.26 -1.40 -3.23
N LEU A 88 3.52 -2.10 -2.12
CA LEU A 88 2.70 -2.00 -0.91
C LEU A 88 2.74 -0.60 -0.30
N ALA A 89 3.88 0.10 -0.32
CA ALA A 89 3.97 1.47 0.17
C ALA A 89 3.15 2.42 -0.71
N CYS A 90 3.37 2.38 -2.02
CA CYS A 90 2.66 3.19 -3.01
C CYS A 90 1.15 2.97 -2.93
N SER A 91 0.71 1.70 -2.91
CA SER A 91 -0.72 1.37 -2.94
C SER A 91 -1.46 1.84 -1.69
N LYS A 92 -0.83 1.70 -0.52
CA LYS A 92 -1.40 2.12 0.75
C LYS A 92 -1.49 3.64 0.83
N GLU A 93 -0.47 4.35 0.37
CA GLU A 93 -0.47 5.82 0.36
C GLU A 93 -1.50 6.37 -0.63
N ALA A 94 -1.54 5.86 -1.85
CA ALA A 94 -2.55 6.26 -2.85
C ALA A 94 -3.99 6.07 -2.32
N ALA A 95 -4.25 4.96 -1.61
CA ALA A 95 -5.55 4.73 -0.99
C ALA A 95 -5.86 5.72 0.15
N VAL A 96 -4.87 6.11 0.96
CA VAL A 96 -5.03 7.18 1.98
C VAL A 96 -5.41 8.51 1.34
N GLN A 97 -4.89 8.79 0.14
CA GLN A 97 -5.25 9.97 -0.65
C GLN A 97 -6.62 9.86 -1.35
N GLY A 98 -7.37 8.77 -1.13
CA GLY A 98 -8.72 8.56 -1.66
C GLY A 98 -8.80 7.73 -2.94
N ALA A 99 -7.68 7.38 -3.56
CA ALA A 99 -7.66 6.65 -4.84
C ALA A 99 -8.24 5.23 -4.72
N ARG A 100 -8.98 4.78 -5.74
CA ARG A 100 -9.37 3.37 -5.96
C ARG A 100 -8.14 2.61 -6.41
N VAL A 101 -7.59 1.80 -5.51
CA VAL A 101 -6.31 1.11 -5.76
C VAL A 101 -6.52 -0.40 -5.84
N ALA A 102 -5.91 -1.01 -6.86
CA ALA A 102 -5.63 -2.44 -6.89
C ALA A 102 -4.13 -2.72 -6.79
N VAL A 103 -3.77 -3.82 -6.15
CA VAL A 103 -2.40 -4.37 -6.13
C VAL A 103 -2.47 -5.78 -6.68
N CYS A 104 -1.75 -6.03 -7.77
CA CYS A 104 -1.55 -7.37 -8.31
C CYS A 104 -0.19 -7.89 -7.85
N ASP A 105 -0.14 -9.00 -7.14
CA ASP A 105 1.11 -9.67 -6.78
C ASP A 105 1.08 -11.12 -7.26
N PHE A 106 2.19 -11.58 -7.83
CA PHE A 106 2.37 -12.97 -8.22
C PHE A 106 3.82 -13.38 -8.05
N VAL A 107 4.02 -14.45 -7.29
CA VAL A 107 5.34 -15.04 -7.08
C VAL A 107 5.50 -16.22 -8.03
N LYS A 108 6.26 -16.01 -9.11
CA LYS A 108 6.66 -17.11 -9.98
C LYS A 108 7.53 -18.08 -9.17
N PRO A 109 7.18 -19.38 -9.09
CA PRO A 109 7.98 -20.35 -8.36
C PRO A 109 9.43 -20.41 -8.89
N SER A 110 10.37 -20.70 -7.99
CA SER A 110 11.75 -20.99 -8.36
C SER A 110 11.83 -22.27 -9.21
N PRO A 111 12.97 -22.58 -9.86
CA PRO A 111 13.14 -23.86 -10.57
C PRO A 111 12.89 -25.10 -9.68
N GLN A 112 13.10 -24.97 -8.36
CA GLN A 112 12.82 -26.01 -7.36
C GLN A 112 11.37 -26.01 -6.86
N GLY A 113 10.52 -25.11 -7.39
CA GLY A 113 9.11 -25.00 -7.02
C GLY A 113 8.83 -24.18 -5.76
N THR A 114 9.83 -23.52 -5.18
CA THR A 114 9.64 -22.69 -3.98
C THR A 114 8.87 -21.42 -4.32
N THR A 115 7.88 -21.08 -3.50
CA THR A 115 7.09 -19.85 -3.57
C THR A 115 6.87 -19.26 -2.17
N TRP A 116 6.29 -18.07 -2.07
CA TRP A 116 6.05 -17.37 -0.83
C TRP A 116 4.85 -16.42 -0.91
N GLY A 117 4.50 -15.76 0.20
CA GLY A 117 3.34 -14.88 0.31
C GLY A 117 3.61 -13.40 0.00
N LEU A 118 2.57 -12.58 0.14
CA LEU A 118 2.61 -11.13 -0.08
C LEU A 118 3.70 -10.44 0.76
N GLY A 119 4.39 -9.44 0.18
CA GLY A 119 5.46 -8.68 0.84
C GLY A 119 6.72 -8.53 0.00
N GLY A 120 6.82 -9.31 -1.08
CA GLY A 120 7.95 -9.31 -2.01
C GLY A 120 9.25 -9.83 -1.42
N THR A 121 10.35 -9.51 -2.09
CA THR A 121 11.67 -10.09 -1.82
C THR A 121 12.16 -9.83 -0.41
N CYS A 122 12.15 -8.57 0.06
CA CYS A 122 12.76 -8.20 1.33
C CYS A 122 12.11 -8.92 2.52
N VAL A 123 10.80 -9.16 2.46
CA VAL A 123 10.03 -9.86 3.49
C VAL A 123 10.29 -11.36 3.47
N ASN A 124 10.23 -11.99 2.30
CA ASN A 124 10.16 -13.43 2.21
C ASN A 124 11.52 -14.13 1.99
N VAL A 125 12.42 -13.51 1.23
CA VAL A 125 13.67 -14.14 0.76
C VAL A 125 14.85 -13.16 0.73
N GLY A 126 14.76 -12.07 1.51
CA GLY A 126 15.71 -10.97 1.49
C GLY A 126 16.05 -10.49 2.88
N CYS A 127 15.89 -9.20 3.11
CA CYS A 127 16.38 -8.51 4.31
C CYS A 127 15.94 -9.17 5.63
N ILE A 128 14.66 -9.56 5.74
CA ILE A 128 14.09 -10.13 6.97
C ILE A 128 14.73 -11.48 7.30
N PRO A 129 14.58 -12.55 6.49
CA PRO A 129 15.22 -13.83 6.79
C PRO A 129 16.75 -13.69 6.88
N LYS A 130 17.39 -12.90 6.00
CA LYS A 130 18.83 -12.66 6.05
C LYS A 130 19.26 -12.12 7.42
N LYS A 131 18.58 -11.10 7.94
CA LYS A 131 18.99 -10.45 9.20
C LYS A 131 18.70 -11.35 10.41
N LEU A 132 17.62 -12.12 10.39
CA LEU A 132 17.32 -13.11 11.44
C LEU A 132 18.34 -14.25 11.47
N MET A 133 18.74 -14.78 10.31
CA MET A 133 19.79 -15.79 10.22
C MET A 133 21.16 -15.23 10.64
N HIS A 134 21.46 -13.99 10.24
CA HIS A 134 22.68 -13.31 10.69
C HIS A 134 22.69 -13.12 12.22
N GLN A 135 21.56 -12.78 12.82
CA GLN A 135 21.45 -12.69 14.28
C GLN A 135 21.69 -14.05 14.97
N ALA A 136 21.23 -15.15 14.39
CA ALA A 136 21.51 -16.48 14.92
C ALA A 136 23.02 -16.80 14.91
N ALA A 137 23.75 -16.37 13.88
CA ALA A 137 25.21 -16.49 13.84
C ALA A 137 25.89 -15.65 14.94
N LEU A 138 25.50 -14.38 15.09
CA LEU A 138 26.02 -13.50 16.15
C LEU A 138 25.76 -14.06 17.55
N LEU A 139 24.63 -14.74 17.76
CA LEU A 139 24.33 -15.39 19.04
C LEU A 139 25.26 -16.59 19.32
N GLY A 140 25.72 -17.29 18.29
CA GLY A 140 26.73 -18.34 18.43
C GLY A 140 28.06 -17.77 18.94
N GLU A 141 28.56 -16.72 18.28
CA GLU A 141 29.79 -16.02 18.70
C GLU A 141 29.67 -15.43 20.11
N ALA A 142 28.54 -14.79 20.41
CA ALA A 142 28.29 -14.21 21.73
C ALA A 142 28.25 -15.27 22.84
N ALA A 143 27.77 -16.49 22.56
CA ALA A 143 27.77 -17.58 23.53
C ALA A 143 29.19 -18.05 23.86
N GLU A 144 30.10 -18.05 22.90
CA GLU A 144 31.53 -18.34 23.13
C GLU A 144 32.19 -17.22 23.94
N ASP A 145 31.96 -15.96 23.56
CA ASP A 145 32.53 -14.82 24.27
C ASP A 145 32.02 -14.70 25.71
N ALA A 146 30.75 -15.02 25.96
CA ALA A 146 30.17 -14.96 27.30
C ALA A 146 30.94 -15.81 28.32
N GLN A 147 31.56 -16.93 27.91
CA GLN A 147 32.40 -17.74 28.80
C GLN A 147 33.60 -16.95 29.34
N LYS A 148 34.18 -16.05 28.53
CA LYS A 148 35.29 -15.17 28.93
C LYS A 148 34.87 -14.11 29.94
N PHE A 149 33.58 -13.79 30.00
CA PHE A 149 33.00 -12.84 30.95
C PHE A 149 32.39 -13.53 32.18
N GLY A 150 32.73 -14.81 32.42
CA GLY A 150 32.34 -15.54 33.63
C GLY A 150 30.99 -16.26 33.54
N TRP A 151 30.36 -16.29 32.37
CA TRP A 151 29.12 -17.06 32.18
C TRP A 151 29.43 -18.55 32.01
N SER A 152 28.77 -19.40 32.79
CA SER A 152 28.86 -20.85 32.62
C SER A 152 27.86 -21.32 31.56
N ILE A 153 28.32 -21.49 30.32
CA ILE A 153 27.51 -21.92 29.18
C ILE A 153 28.19 -23.13 28.53
N ASN A 154 27.46 -24.23 28.33
CA ASN A 154 27.95 -25.39 27.60
C ASN A 154 28.14 -25.07 26.12
N THR A 155 28.96 -25.85 25.39
CA THR A 155 29.15 -25.66 23.94
C THR A 155 27.80 -25.59 23.21
N PRO A 156 27.48 -24.48 22.54
CA PRO A 156 26.18 -24.31 21.91
C PRO A 156 26.05 -25.24 20.70
N THR A 157 24.93 -25.97 20.62
CA THR A 157 24.53 -26.73 19.43
C THR A 157 23.47 -25.96 18.66
N HIS A 158 23.59 -25.88 17.33
CA HIS A 158 22.63 -25.16 16.49
C HIS A 158 21.67 -26.12 15.79
N ASP A 159 20.37 -25.86 15.93
CA ASP A 159 19.28 -26.60 15.29
C ASP A 159 18.73 -25.77 14.11
N TRP A 160 19.10 -26.19 12.90
CA TRP A 160 18.71 -25.51 11.66
C TRP A 160 17.19 -25.50 11.45
N GLU A 161 16.51 -26.60 11.78
CA GLU A 161 15.07 -26.72 11.56
C GLU A 161 14.29 -25.78 12.48
N LYS A 162 14.71 -25.66 13.75
CA LYS A 162 14.13 -24.69 14.69
C LYS A 162 14.33 -23.25 14.21
N LEU A 163 15.52 -22.90 13.73
CA LEU A 163 15.79 -21.56 13.21
C LEU A 163 14.88 -21.25 12.01
N VAL A 164 14.87 -22.12 11.00
CA VAL A 164 14.06 -21.92 9.79
C VAL A 164 12.58 -21.87 10.14
N THR A 165 12.09 -22.72 11.04
CA THR A 165 10.68 -22.71 11.49
C THR A 165 10.32 -21.38 12.14
N ALA A 166 11.17 -20.85 13.03
CA ALA A 166 10.93 -19.56 13.67
C ALA A 166 10.95 -18.40 12.66
N VAL A 167 11.90 -18.40 11.72
CA VAL A 167 12.01 -17.40 10.65
C VAL A 167 10.78 -17.44 9.74
N GLN A 168 10.35 -18.62 9.29
CA GLN A 168 9.17 -18.78 8.43
C GLN A 168 7.87 -18.41 9.16
N SER A 169 7.76 -18.71 10.45
CA SER A 169 6.62 -18.26 11.27
C SER A 169 6.53 -16.73 11.33
N HIS A 170 7.68 -16.04 11.52
CA HIS A 170 7.72 -14.59 11.49
C HIS A 170 7.32 -14.03 10.10
N ILE A 171 7.87 -14.59 9.02
CA ILE A 171 7.50 -14.22 7.64
C ILE A 171 6.00 -14.41 7.41
N GLY A 172 5.43 -15.53 7.83
CA GLY A 172 3.99 -15.80 7.71
C GLY A 172 3.13 -14.74 8.42
N SER A 173 3.55 -14.28 9.61
CA SER A 173 2.87 -13.20 10.32
C SER A 173 2.95 -11.86 9.58
N LEU A 174 4.08 -11.55 8.93
CA LEU A 174 4.23 -10.37 8.08
C LEU A 174 3.35 -10.47 6.83
N ASN A 175 3.32 -11.61 6.16
CA ASN A 175 2.46 -11.81 4.98
C ASN A 175 0.99 -11.57 5.34
N TRP A 176 0.53 -12.12 6.47
CA TRP A 176 -0.83 -11.89 6.97
C TRP A 176 -1.06 -10.41 7.30
N GLY A 177 -0.13 -9.78 8.03
CA GLY A 177 -0.20 -8.37 8.40
C GLY A 177 -0.34 -7.44 7.19
N TYR A 178 0.39 -7.69 6.09
CA TYR A 178 0.25 -6.91 4.86
C TYR A 178 -1.13 -7.08 4.22
N ARG A 179 -1.69 -8.29 4.20
CA ARG A 179 -3.04 -8.53 3.68
C ARG A 179 -4.10 -7.80 4.50
N VAL A 180 -3.96 -7.78 5.82
CA VAL A 180 -4.84 -7.02 6.71
C VAL A 180 -4.73 -5.52 6.43
N GLN A 181 -3.52 -4.97 6.35
CA GLN A 181 -3.31 -3.55 6.07
C GLN A 181 -3.89 -3.10 4.72
N LEU A 182 -3.78 -3.93 3.67
CA LEU A 182 -4.40 -3.63 2.38
C LEU A 182 -5.93 -3.58 2.50
N ARG A 183 -6.54 -4.57 3.17
CA ARG A 183 -7.98 -4.62 3.40
C ARG A 183 -8.50 -3.44 4.21
N GLU A 184 -7.82 -3.08 5.30
CA GLU A 184 -8.17 -1.93 6.14
C GLU A 184 -8.15 -0.62 5.36
N LYS A 185 -7.19 -0.45 4.45
CA LYS A 185 -7.09 0.70 3.54
C LYS A 185 -7.95 0.56 2.29
N ARG A 186 -8.78 -0.49 2.19
CA ARG A 186 -9.67 -0.76 1.05
C ARG A 186 -8.92 -0.82 -0.30
N VAL A 187 -7.68 -1.31 -0.27
CA VAL A 187 -6.91 -1.65 -1.46
C VAL A 187 -7.32 -3.05 -1.91
N THR A 188 -7.75 -3.20 -3.16
CA THR A 188 -8.06 -4.52 -3.72
C THR A 188 -6.77 -5.29 -3.93
N TYR A 189 -6.61 -6.41 -3.23
CA TYR A 189 -5.47 -7.29 -3.41
C TYR A 189 -5.83 -8.45 -4.34
N LEU A 190 -5.10 -8.57 -5.46
CA LEU A 190 -5.22 -9.65 -6.44
C LEU A 190 -3.94 -10.48 -6.40
N ASN A 191 -4.04 -11.72 -5.95
CA ASN A 191 -2.94 -12.68 -6.03
C ASN A 191 -2.89 -13.28 -7.45
N ALA A 192 -2.40 -12.48 -8.39
CA ALA A 192 -2.55 -12.74 -9.81
C ALA A 192 -1.42 -12.10 -10.62
N TYR A 193 -1.07 -12.76 -11.72
CA TYR A 193 -0.11 -12.22 -12.67
C TYR A 193 -0.79 -11.16 -13.54
N ALA A 194 -0.24 -9.94 -13.56
CA ALA A 194 -0.76 -8.84 -14.35
C ALA A 194 0.18 -8.50 -15.51
N GLN A 195 -0.40 -8.18 -16.67
CA GLN A 195 0.32 -7.81 -17.89
C GLN A 195 -0.40 -6.65 -18.59
N PHE A 196 0.33 -5.60 -18.96
CA PHE A 196 -0.21 -4.52 -19.79
C PHE A 196 -0.61 -5.06 -21.16
N VAL A 197 -1.84 -4.75 -21.57
CA VAL A 197 -2.30 -4.98 -22.94
C VAL A 197 -2.34 -3.68 -23.75
N ASP A 198 -2.53 -2.55 -23.06
CA ASP A 198 -2.41 -1.19 -23.59
C ASP A 198 -2.05 -0.22 -22.42
N GLU A 199 -2.13 1.08 -22.66
CA GLU A 199 -1.79 2.14 -21.70
C GLU A 199 -2.66 2.13 -20.43
N HIS A 200 -3.92 1.68 -20.51
CA HIS A 200 -4.89 1.77 -19.42
C HIS A 200 -5.54 0.44 -19.02
N THR A 201 -5.13 -0.67 -19.64
CA THR A 201 -5.73 -1.98 -19.41
C THR A 201 -4.67 -3.02 -19.02
N LEU A 202 -4.96 -3.74 -17.94
CA LEU A 202 -4.16 -4.87 -17.47
C LEU A 202 -4.93 -6.18 -17.64
N LYS A 203 -4.32 -7.16 -18.30
CA LYS A 203 -4.79 -8.54 -18.26
C LYS A 203 -4.29 -9.20 -16.98
N VAL A 204 -5.23 -9.63 -16.14
CA VAL A 204 -4.95 -10.30 -14.86
C VAL A 204 -5.28 -11.79 -15.00
N ARG A 205 -4.35 -12.66 -14.62
CA ARG A 205 -4.53 -14.13 -14.64
C ARG A 205 -4.32 -14.71 -13.26
N ASN A 206 -5.35 -15.35 -12.74
CA ASN A 206 -5.24 -16.21 -11.56
C ASN A 206 -4.62 -17.53 -11.98
N HIS A 207 -3.78 -18.08 -11.11
CA HIS A 207 -3.13 -19.38 -11.32
C HIS A 207 -3.82 -20.47 -10.53
#